data_AF-A0A2T0N5A9-F1
#
_entry.id   AF-A0A2T0N5A9-F1
#
_cell.length_a   1.000
_cell.length_b   1.000
_cell.length_c   1.000
_cell.angle_alpha   90.00
_cell.angle_beta   90.00
_cell.angle_gamma   90.00
#
_symmetry.space_group_name_H-M   'P 1'
#
loop_
_entity.id
_entity.type
_entity.pdbx_description
1 polymer ?
#
loop_
_entity_poly.entity_id
_entity_poly.type
_entity_poly.pdbx_seq_one_letter_code
_entity_poly.pdbx_strand_id
1 'polypeptide(L)'
;MTTPRLTAAAYATGGLLFLLYPAIRPSGDDAAAMASTAWVTGHATAMVGFILLGLGALGLHQVLGDRLSLRATVVTWIGAGLTLPYYGAEDFGLNVIARRSLRDGAPALMELAEEFRYGPVAVTMFAGGLVLLGVGTVMAALAIWRSGTLPRWSGVPLALGFALFIPQFFGPYPLRVAHGALILVGGLWTAAALWRSGSLAGRQSAVATRT
;
A
#
# COMPACT_ATOMS: atom_id res chain seq x y z
N MET A 1 14.44 -19.30 -1.06
CA MET A 1 14.71 -17.99 -0.41
C MET A 1 14.19 -18.06 1.01
N THR A 2 14.88 -17.50 2.01
CA THR A 2 14.37 -17.48 3.40
C THR A 2 13.23 -16.46 3.51
N THR A 3 12.24 -16.75 4.36
CA THR A 3 11.08 -15.87 4.63
C THR A 3 11.43 -14.38 4.77
N PRO A 4 12.49 -13.97 5.52
CA PRO A 4 12.83 -12.56 5.67
C PRO A 4 13.18 -11.84 4.37
N ARG A 5 13.73 -12.54 3.36
CA ARG A 5 14.09 -11.94 2.07
C ARG A 5 12.87 -11.65 1.21
N LEU A 6 11.89 -12.56 1.21
CA LEU A 6 10.62 -12.35 0.50
C LEU A 6 9.81 -11.23 1.17
N THR A 7 9.77 -11.20 2.50
CA THR A 7 9.13 -10.12 3.26
C THR A 7 9.80 -8.77 2.98
N ALA A 8 11.13 -8.72 2.94
CA ALA A 8 11.88 -7.51 2.59
C ALA A 8 11.55 -7.03 1.17
N ALA A 9 11.52 -7.93 0.19
CA ALA A 9 11.14 -7.60 -1.18
C ALA A 9 9.71 -7.07 -1.26
N ALA A 10 8.75 -7.67 -0.54
CA ALA A 10 7.37 -7.20 -0.50
C ALA A 10 7.25 -5.76 0.01
N TYR A 11 7.95 -5.40 1.11
CA TYR A 11 7.94 -4.03 1.62
C TYR A 11 8.64 -3.03 0.69
N ALA A 12 9.79 -3.40 0.13
CA ALA A 12 10.54 -2.52 -0.77
C ALA A 12 9.77 -2.26 -2.07
N THR A 13 9.29 -3.31 -2.72
CA THR A 13 8.51 -3.21 -3.96
C THR A 13 7.15 -2.56 -3.70
N GLY A 14 6.46 -2.92 -2.62
CA GLY A 14 5.20 -2.26 -2.24
C GLY A 14 5.37 -0.77 -2.04
N GLY A 15 6.40 -0.35 -1.30
CA GLY A 15 6.72 1.07 -1.11
C GLY A 15 7.01 1.81 -2.41
N LEU A 16 7.75 1.17 -3.34
CA LEU A 16 8.02 1.74 -4.67
C LEU A 16 6.72 1.93 -5.46
N LEU A 17 5.85 0.92 -5.47
CA LEU A 17 4.59 1.00 -6.19
C LEU A 17 3.64 2.08 -5.64
N PHE A 18 3.64 2.32 -4.33
CA PHE A 18 2.89 3.43 -3.73
C PHE A 18 3.43 4.82 -4.12
N LEU A 19 4.73 4.95 -4.39
CA LEU A 19 5.29 6.18 -4.96
C LEU A 19 4.94 6.30 -6.45
N LEU A 20 5.06 5.20 -7.20
CA LEU A 20 4.79 5.19 -8.64
C LEU A 20 3.33 5.53 -8.96
N TYR A 21 2.38 5.15 -8.10
CA TYR A 21 0.97 5.47 -8.29
C TYR A 21 0.71 6.96 -8.56
N PRO A 22 0.93 7.89 -7.61
CA PRO A 22 0.69 9.31 -7.84
C PRO A 22 1.72 9.94 -8.80
N ALA A 23 2.89 9.33 -8.99
CA ALA A 23 3.89 9.83 -9.93
C ALA A 23 3.52 9.57 -11.41
N ILE A 24 2.84 8.46 -11.70
CA ILE A 24 2.41 8.07 -13.04
C ILE A 24 0.99 8.57 -13.32
N ARG A 25 0.07 8.42 -12.35
CA ARG A 25 -1.33 8.82 -12.50
C ARG A 25 -1.40 10.33 -12.82
N PRO A 26 -2.20 10.75 -13.81
CA PRO A 26 -2.49 12.16 -14.03
C PRO A 26 -3.13 12.81 -12.80
N SER A 27 -2.89 14.11 -12.62
CA SER A 27 -3.45 14.88 -11.49
C SER A 27 -4.91 15.27 -11.69
N GLY A 28 -5.37 15.41 -12.93
CA GLY A 28 -6.75 15.70 -13.27
C GLY A 28 -7.67 14.50 -13.06
N ASP A 29 -8.95 14.79 -12.82
CA ASP A 29 -10.05 13.81 -12.73
C ASP A 29 -11.03 13.97 -13.92
N ASP A 30 -10.59 14.60 -15.02
CA ASP A 30 -11.37 14.73 -16.25
C ASP A 30 -11.36 13.44 -17.10
N ALA A 31 -12.21 13.40 -18.12
CA ALA A 31 -12.31 12.25 -19.01
C ALA A 31 -10.99 11.92 -19.74
N ALA A 32 -10.17 12.92 -20.09
CA ALA A 32 -8.90 12.69 -20.76
C ALA A 32 -7.89 12.00 -19.82
N ALA A 33 -7.81 12.45 -18.57
CA ALA A 33 -7.01 11.83 -17.53
C ALA A 33 -7.47 10.39 -17.28
N MET A 34 -8.76 10.16 -17.03
CA MET A 34 -9.31 8.84 -16.70
C MET A 34 -9.19 7.84 -17.86
N ALA A 35 -9.28 8.29 -19.11
CA ALA A 35 -9.15 7.44 -20.29
C ALA A 35 -7.71 6.96 -20.56
N SER A 36 -6.72 7.65 -19.98
CA SER A 36 -5.30 7.45 -20.27
C SER A 36 -4.76 6.10 -19.76
N THR A 37 -3.70 5.59 -20.38
CA THR A 37 -2.97 4.42 -19.90
C THR A 37 -2.22 4.69 -18.59
N ALA A 38 -1.84 5.95 -18.36
CA ALA A 38 -1.18 6.39 -17.14
C ALA A 38 -2.11 6.31 -15.92
N TRP A 39 -3.40 6.62 -16.09
CA TRP A 39 -4.42 6.38 -15.07
C TRP A 39 -4.47 4.91 -14.67
N VAL A 40 -4.56 4.04 -15.66
CA VAL A 40 -4.69 2.59 -15.44
C VAL A 40 -3.44 2.03 -14.76
N THR A 41 -2.27 2.35 -15.32
CA THR A 41 -0.99 1.92 -14.77
C THR A 41 -0.80 2.41 -13.34
N GLY A 42 -1.16 3.67 -13.07
CA GLY A 42 -1.13 4.23 -11.72
C GLY A 42 -1.96 3.40 -10.74
N HIS A 43 -3.26 3.20 -11.02
CA HIS A 43 -4.13 2.47 -10.10
C HIS A 43 -3.71 1.01 -9.95
N ALA A 44 -3.29 0.34 -11.03
CA ALA A 44 -2.74 -1.01 -10.98
C ALA A 44 -1.50 -1.11 -10.07
N THR A 45 -0.58 -0.15 -10.12
CA THR A 45 0.57 -0.14 -9.20
C THR A 45 0.12 -0.02 -7.74
N ALA A 46 -0.86 0.84 -7.43
CA ALA A 46 -1.40 0.93 -6.07
C ALA A 46 -2.05 -0.38 -5.61
N MET A 47 -2.84 -1.04 -6.48
CA MET A 47 -3.48 -2.33 -6.17
C MET A 47 -2.44 -3.39 -5.82
N VAL A 48 -1.39 -3.53 -6.62
CA VAL A 48 -0.28 -4.45 -6.33
C VAL A 48 0.45 -4.03 -5.04
N GLY A 49 0.61 -2.73 -4.79
CA GLY A 49 1.14 -2.17 -3.54
C GLY A 49 0.37 -2.64 -2.30
N PHE A 50 -0.96 -2.56 -2.31
CA PHE A 50 -1.80 -3.05 -1.20
C PHE A 50 -1.69 -4.57 -1.00
N ILE A 51 -1.64 -5.35 -2.09
CA ILE A 51 -1.44 -6.80 -2.01
C ILE A 51 -0.09 -7.12 -1.35
N LEU A 52 0.99 -6.47 -1.81
CA LEU A 52 2.33 -6.65 -1.26
C LEU A 52 2.44 -6.19 0.20
N LEU A 53 1.71 -5.14 0.60
CA LEU A 53 1.62 -4.75 2.01
C LEU A 53 1.00 -5.86 2.86
N GLY A 54 -0.10 -6.48 2.40
CA GLY A 54 -0.73 -7.60 3.08
C GLY A 54 0.18 -8.82 3.19
N LEU A 55 0.92 -9.17 2.13
CA LEU A 55 1.91 -10.24 2.14
C LEU A 55 3.11 -9.90 3.04
N GLY A 56 3.58 -8.66 3.01
CA GLY A 56 4.63 -8.15 3.88
C GLY A 56 4.24 -8.23 5.36
N ALA A 57 2.99 -7.90 5.70
CA ALA A 57 2.48 -8.01 7.06
C ALA A 57 2.43 -9.47 7.55
N LEU A 58 2.04 -10.43 6.69
CA LEU A 58 2.12 -11.86 7.02
C LEU A 58 3.57 -12.31 7.23
N GLY A 59 4.46 -11.94 6.31
CA GLY A 59 5.87 -12.26 6.40
C GLY A 59 6.54 -11.63 7.63
N LEU A 60 6.09 -10.46 8.07
CA LEU A 60 6.53 -9.83 9.32
C LEU A 60 6.07 -10.64 10.53
N HIS A 61 4.81 -11.11 10.55
CA HIS A 61 4.33 -11.99 11.61
C HIS A 61 5.15 -13.30 11.68
N GLN A 62 5.52 -13.88 10.54
CA GLN A 62 6.38 -15.06 10.52
C GLN A 62 7.78 -14.81 11.10
N VAL A 63 8.27 -13.57 11.08
CA VAL A 63 9.55 -13.18 11.67
C VAL A 63 9.43 -12.87 13.16
N LEU A 64 8.35 -12.22 13.59
CA LEU A 64 8.17 -11.77 14.98
C LEU A 64 7.48 -12.81 15.88
N GLY A 65 6.59 -13.62 15.32
CA GLY A 65 5.90 -14.72 16.00
C GLY A 65 4.87 -14.32 17.07
N ASP A 66 4.64 -13.02 17.29
CA ASP A 66 3.79 -12.53 18.37
C ASP A 66 2.32 -12.33 17.93
N ARG A 67 1.40 -12.23 18.90
CA ARG A 67 -0.04 -12.06 18.65
C ARG A 67 -0.38 -10.69 18.05
N LEU A 68 0.38 -9.63 18.35
CA LEU A 68 0.11 -8.30 17.83
C LEU A 68 0.47 -8.23 16.34
N SER A 69 1.57 -8.84 15.92
CA SER A 69 1.91 -8.94 14.49
C SER A 69 0.86 -9.75 13.71
N LEU A 70 0.30 -10.83 14.26
CA LEU A 70 -0.81 -11.56 13.62
C LEU A 70 -2.06 -10.68 13.47
N ARG A 71 -2.44 -9.94 14.51
CA ARG A 71 -3.56 -8.99 14.46
C ARG A 71 -3.32 -7.90 13.42
N ALA A 72 -2.09 -7.39 13.35
CA ALA A 72 -1.68 -6.43 12.32
C ALA A 72 -1.88 -7.00 10.91
N THR A 73 -1.49 -8.26 10.67
CA THR A 73 -1.72 -8.94 9.39
C THR A 73 -3.20 -9.00 9.04
N VAL A 74 -4.05 -9.51 9.93
CA VAL A 74 -5.49 -9.68 9.68
C VAL A 74 -6.17 -8.34 9.41
N VAL A 75 -5.87 -7.32 10.22
CA VAL A 75 -6.44 -5.98 10.03
C VAL A 75 -5.97 -5.34 8.73
N THR A 76 -4.70 -5.54 8.35
CA THR A 76 -4.17 -5.08 7.06
C THR A 76 -4.87 -5.78 5.89
N TRP A 77 -5.15 -7.08 5.97
CA TRP A 77 -5.89 -7.81 4.93
C TRP A 77 -7.32 -7.33 4.77
N ILE A 78 -8.04 -7.12 5.87
CA ILE A 78 -9.40 -6.57 5.81
C ILE A 78 -9.36 -5.17 5.20
N GLY A 79 -8.44 -4.32 5.65
CA GLY A 79 -8.26 -2.98 5.10
C GLY A 79 -7.96 -2.97 3.59
N ALA A 80 -7.05 -3.83 3.14
CA ALA A 80 -6.74 -3.99 1.72
C ALA A 80 -7.96 -4.53 0.94
N GLY A 81 -8.65 -5.55 1.47
CA GLY A 81 -9.83 -6.14 0.86
C GLY A 81 -10.99 -5.16 0.69
N LEU A 82 -11.16 -4.20 1.60
CA LEU A 82 -12.15 -3.13 1.48
C LEU A 82 -11.70 -2.00 0.53
N THR A 83 -10.40 -1.76 0.42
CA THR A 83 -9.83 -0.68 -0.41
C THR A 83 -9.75 -1.06 -1.89
N LEU A 84 -9.38 -2.32 -2.18
CA LEU A 84 -9.12 -2.81 -3.54
C LEU A 84 -10.32 -2.71 -4.50
N PRO A 85 -11.59 -2.95 -4.09
CA PRO A 85 -12.75 -2.76 -4.96
C PRO A 85 -12.87 -1.33 -5.48
N TYR A 86 -12.58 -0.33 -4.64
CA TYR A 86 -12.63 1.07 -5.03
C TYR A 86 -11.56 1.37 -6.11
N TYR A 87 -10.33 0.92 -5.88
CA TYR A 87 -9.25 1.05 -6.86
C TYR A 87 -9.53 0.30 -8.17
N GLY A 88 -10.10 -0.91 -8.12
CA GLY A 88 -10.43 -1.68 -9.32
C GLY A 88 -11.53 -1.02 -10.17
N ALA A 89 -12.51 -0.39 -9.52
CA ALA A 89 -13.54 0.36 -10.22
C ALA A 89 -13.01 1.69 -10.81
N GLU A 90 -12.15 2.42 -10.07
CA GLU A 90 -11.39 3.57 -10.61
C GLU A 90 -10.53 3.16 -11.83
N ASP A 91 -9.89 2.00 -11.76
CA ASP A 91 -8.96 1.51 -12.79
C ASP A 91 -9.69 1.05 -14.05
N PHE A 92 -10.64 0.11 -13.91
CA PHE A 92 -11.28 -0.55 -15.05
C PHE A 92 -12.60 0.11 -15.46
N GLY A 93 -13.43 0.46 -14.48
CA GLY A 93 -14.77 1.01 -14.73
C GLY A 93 -14.70 2.43 -15.28
N LEU A 94 -14.05 3.32 -14.54
CA LEU A 94 -13.96 4.73 -14.93
C LEU A 94 -13.18 4.92 -16.23
N ASN A 95 -12.17 4.09 -16.50
CA ASN A 95 -11.44 4.16 -17.76
C ASN A 95 -12.35 3.91 -18.98
N VAL A 96 -13.24 2.91 -18.90
CA VAL A 96 -14.18 2.61 -19.99
C VAL A 96 -15.23 3.72 -20.13
N ILE A 97 -15.77 4.22 -19.02
CA ILE A 97 -16.73 5.33 -19.01
C ILE A 97 -16.11 6.57 -19.67
N ALA A 98 -14.90 6.95 -19.25
CA ALA A 98 -14.19 8.11 -19.77
C ALA A 98 -13.85 7.98 -21.25
N ARG A 99 -13.38 6.81 -21.70
CA ARG A 99 -13.14 6.53 -23.13
C ARG A 99 -14.41 6.65 -23.94
N ARG A 100 -15.54 6.16 -23.43
CA ARG A 100 -16.85 6.28 -24.10
C ARG A 100 -17.30 7.74 -24.17
N SER A 101 -17.17 8.48 -23.07
CA SER A 101 -17.47 9.91 -23.01
C SER A 101 -16.72 10.69 -24.10
N LEU A 102 -15.41 10.46 -24.24
CA LEU A 102 -14.60 11.14 -25.25
C LEU A 102 -14.94 10.73 -26.68
N ARG A 103 -15.10 9.42 -26.93
CA ARG A 103 -15.40 8.92 -28.29
C ARG A 103 -16.74 9.43 -28.81
N ASP A 104 -17.73 9.46 -27.95
CA ASP A 104 -19.10 9.79 -28.33
C ASP A 104 -19.41 11.30 -28.24
N GLY A 105 -18.48 12.09 -27.68
CA GLY A 105 -18.75 13.50 -27.36
C GLY A 105 -19.87 13.67 -26.32
N ALA A 106 -19.97 12.73 -25.38
CA ALA A 106 -21.05 12.63 -24.40
C ALA A 106 -20.54 12.87 -22.97
N PRO A 107 -20.25 14.13 -22.58
CA PRO A 107 -19.66 14.45 -21.28
C PRO A 107 -20.54 14.02 -20.08
N ALA A 108 -21.86 13.92 -20.27
CA ALA A 108 -22.80 13.45 -19.25
C ALA A 108 -22.51 12.01 -18.79
N LEU A 109 -21.80 11.20 -19.57
CA LEU A 109 -21.38 9.86 -19.11
C LEU A 109 -20.43 9.92 -17.90
N MET A 110 -19.74 11.05 -17.69
CA MET A 110 -18.89 11.24 -16.51
C MET A 110 -19.69 11.34 -15.21
N GLU A 111 -21.00 11.61 -15.25
CA GLU A 111 -21.86 11.57 -14.06
C GLU A 111 -21.86 10.17 -13.43
N LEU A 112 -21.83 9.10 -14.23
CA LEU A 112 -21.71 7.73 -13.72
C LEU A 112 -20.39 7.49 -12.97
N ALA A 113 -19.32 8.18 -13.36
CA ALA A 113 -18.04 8.11 -12.66
C ALA A 113 -18.13 8.76 -11.29
N GLU A 114 -18.80 9.91 -11.19
CA GLU A 114 -19.04 10.62 -9.94
C GLU A 114 -19.98 9.85 -9.01
N GLU A 115 -21.07 9.29 -9.53
CA GLU A 115 -22.01 8.45 -8.77
C GLU A 115 -21.31 7.28 -8.08
N PHE A 116 -20.38 6.62 -8.79
CA PHE A 116 -19.55 5.59 -8.19
C PHE A 116 -18.60 6.17 -7.13
N ARG A 117 -17.80 7.20 -7.48
CA ARG A 117 -16.75 7.74 -6.60
C ARG A 117 -17.29 8.27 -5.29
N TYR A 118 -18.45 8.90 -5.33
CA TYR A 118 -19.08 9.52 -4.15
C TYR A 118 -20.24 8.71 -3.59
N GLY A 119 -20.53 7.55 -4.17
CA GLY A 119 -21.54 6.63 -3.67
C GLY A 119 -21.25 6.22 -2.21
N PRO A 120 -22.26 6.20 -1.33
CA PRO A 120 -22.04 6.03 0.12
C PRO A 120 -21.37 4.70 0.47
N VAL A 121 -21.71 3.61 -0.25
CA VAL A 121 -21.09 2.30 -0.05
C VAL A 121 -19.62 2.29 -0.47
N ALA A 122 -19.32 2.84 -1.65
CA ALA A 122 -17.97 2.91 -2.18
C ALA A 122 -17.05 3.74 -1.27
N VAL A 123 -17.50 4.93 -0.88
CA VAL A 123 -16.76 5.81 0.04
C VAL A 123 -16.57 5.16 1.41
N THR A 124 -17.60 4.52 1.97
CA THR A 124 -17.51 3.87 3.29
C THR A 124 -16.52 2.71 3.28
N MET A 125 -16.57 1.85 2.25
CA MET A 125 -15.63 0.75 2.10
C MET A 125 -14.21 1.27 1.90
N PHE A 126 -14.02 2.27 1.06
CA PHE A 126 -12.72 2.86 0.78
C PHE A 126 -12.11 3.52 2.02
N ALA A 127 -12.83 4.45 2.64
CA ALA A 127 -12.37 5.17 3.83
C ALA A 127 -12.16 4.22 5.02
N GLY A 128 -13.09 3.30 5.25
CA GLY A 128 -12.96 2.26 6.27
C GLY A 128 -11.75 1.36 6.03
N GLY A 129 -11.52 0.97 4.77
CA GLY A 129 -10.36 0.21 4.34
C GLY A 129 -9.04 0.93 4.64
N LEU A 130 -8.94 2.22 4.29
CA LEU A 130 -7.77 3.06 4.56
C LEU A 130 -7.52 3.25 6.07
N VAL A 131 -8.57 3.43 6.87
CA VAL A 131 -8.44 3.50 8.34
C VAL A 131 -7.86 2.21 8.87
N LEU A 132 -8.38 1.05 8.45
CA LEU A 132 -7.87 -0.25 8.88
C LEU A 132 -6.42 -0.49 8.44
N LEU A 133 -6.03 -0.03 7.24
CA LEU A 133 -4.63 -0.07 6.79
C LEU A 133 -3.72 0.78 7.69
N GLY A 134 -4.16 1.99 8.08
CA GLY A 134 -3.49 2.83 9.07
C GLY A 134 -3.33 2.11 10.41
N VAL A 135 -4.41 1.54 10.94
CA VAL A 135 -4.38 0.80 12.21
C VAL A 135 -3.48 -0.44 12.12
N GLY A 136 -3.56 -1.20 11.03
CA GLY A 136 -2.74 -2.40 10.77
C GLY A 136 -1.25 -2.09 10.76
N THR A 137 -0.84 -1.04 10.06
CA THR A 137 0.57 -0.63 9.99
C THR A 137 1.10 -0.04 11.30
N VAL A 138 0.26 0.68 12.06
CA VAL A 138 0.59 1.11 13.44
C VAL A 138 0.80 -0.10 14.35
N MET A 139 -0.09 -1.09 14.31
CA MET A 139 0.09 -2.33 15.08
C MET A 139 1.37 -3.07 14.69
N ALA A 140 1.70 -3.13 13.40
CA ALA A 140 2.94 -3.72 12.92
C ALA A 140 4.18 -2.97 13.45
N ALA A 141 4.17 -1.64 13.41
CA ALA A 141 5.24 -0.81 13.97
C ALA A 141 5.40 -1.02 15.48
N LEU A 142 4.30 -1.13 16.22
CA LEU A 142 4.33 -1.44 17.66
C LEU A 142 4.85 -2.85 17.94
N ALA A 143 4.53 -3.83 17.10
CA ALA A 143 5.09 -5.18 17.21
C ALA A 143 6.61 -5.17 16.98
N ILE A 144 7.08 -4.46 15.94
CA ILE A 144 8.52 -4.22 15.70
C ILE A 144 9.19 -3.56 16.90
N TRP A 145 8.56 -2.54 17.47
CA TRP A 145 9.11 -1.79 18.58
C TRP A 145 9.33 -2.65 19.84
N ARG A 146 8.37 -3.56 20.09
CA ARG A 146 8.33 -4.41 21.30
C ARG A 146 9.12 -5.71 21.16
N SER A 147 9.39 -6.18 19.94
CA SER A 147 9.97 -7.51 19.71
C SER A 147 11.46 -7.61 20.05
N GLY A 148 12.22 -6.51 19.90
CA GLY A 148 13.68 -6.56 19.97
C GLY A 148 14.35 -7.29 18.79
N THR A 149 13.59 -7.85 17.87
CA THR A 149 14.08 -8.61 16.69
C THR A 149 14.58 -7.68 15.58
N LEU A 150 13.94 -6.52 15.42
CA LEU A 150 14.24 -5.52 14.40
C LEU A 150 14.52 -4.15 15.07
N PRO A 151 15.20 -3.20 14.40
CA PRO A 151 15.38 -1.86 14.93
C PRO A 151 14.04 -1.20 15.22
N ARG A 152 13.88 -0.67 16.45
CA ARG A 152 12.60 -0.21 17.00
C ARG A 152 11.82 0.75 16.11
N TRP A 153 12.53 1.65 15.44
CA TRP A 153 11.97 2.71 14.61
C TRP A 153 11.71 2.30 13.16
N SER A 154 12.15 1.12 12.74
CA SER A 154 12.11 0.72 11.33
C SER A 154 10.70 0.66 10.72
N GLY A 155 9.67 0.41 11.53
CA GLY A 155 8.26 0.42 11.09
C GLY A 155 7.56 1.77 11.18
N VAL A 156 8.15 2.78 11.85
CA VAL A 156 7.45 4.04 12.16
C VAL A 156 7.12 4.87 10.93
N PRO A 157 8.04 5.09 9.96
CA PRO A 157 7.70 5.88 8.79
C PRO A 157 6.61 5.24 7.92
N LEU A 158 6.57 3.91 7.85
CA LEU A 158 5.51 3.20 7.13
C LEU A 158 4.15 3.41 7.81
N ALA A 159 4.10 3.28 9.14
CA ALA A 159 2.90 3.56 9.92
C ALA A 159 2.42 5.01 9.76
N LEU A 160 3.36 5.98 9.76
CA LEU A 160 3.03 7.39 9.49
C LEU A 160 2.48 7.58 8.07
N GLY A 161 3.09 6.94 7.07
CA GLY A 161 2.58 6.95 5.70
C GLY A 161 1.13 6.50 5.63
N PHE A 162 0.79 5.35 6.19
CA PHE A 162 -0.60 4.87 6.15
C PHE A 162 -1.56 5.64 7.07
N ALA A 163 -1.11 6.18 8.20
CA ALA A 163 -1.91 7.07 9.04
C ALA A 163 -2.26 8.40 8.32
N LEU A 164 -1.36 8.89 7.47
CA LEU A 164 -1.53 10.11 6.68
C LEU A 164 -2.21 9.87 5.32
N PHE A 165 -2.64 8.64 5.02
CA PHE A 165 -3.21 8.29 3.71
C PHE A 165 -4.51 9.04 3.41
N ILE A 166 -5.40 9.21 4.39
CA ILE A 166 -6.61 10.03 4.22
C ILE A 166 -6.26 11.53 4.20
N PRO A 167 -5.49 12.07 5.17
CA PRO A 167 -5.08 13.48 5.18
C PRO A 167 -4.49 14.00 3.87
N GLN A 168 -3.66 13.21 3.15
CA GLN A 168 -3.05 13.66 1.90
C GLN A 168 -4.06 14.03 0.80
N PHE A 169 -5.30 13.51 0.84
CA PHE A 169 -6.31 13.82 -0.16
C PHE A 169 -6.81 15.27 -0.10
N PHE A 170 -6.64 15.93 1.05
CA PHE A 170 -7.06 17.31 1.29
C PHE A 170 -5.97 18.35 0.94
N GLY A 171 -4.79 17.90 0.51
CA GLY A 171 -3.73 18.78 0.03
C GLY A 171 -3.59 18.81 -1.49
N PRO A 172 -2.68 19.66 -2.02
CA PRO A 172 -2.43 19.74 -3.45
C PRO A 172 -1.78 18.45 -3.98
N TYR A 173 -1.92 18.18 -5.29
CA TYR A 173 -1.44 16.92 -5.89
C TYR A 173 0.04 16.56 -5.57
N PRO A 174 1.01 17.51 -5.54
CA PRO A 174 2.38 17.19 -5.14
C PRO A 174 2.52 16.58 -3.74
N LEU A 175 1.57 16.87 -2.81
CA LEU A 175 1.53 16.24 -1.49
C LEU A 175 1.32 14.73 -1.60
N ARG A 176 0.56 14.26 -2.61
CA ARG A 176 0.33 12.83 -2.84
C ARG A 176 1.60 12.11 -3.27
N VAL A 177 2.41 12.76 -4.11
CA VAL A 177 3.72 12.23 -4.50
C VAL A 177 4.67 12.19 -3.30
N ALA A 178 4.71 13.26 -2.50
CA ALA A 178 5.51 13.30 -1.27
C ALA A 178 5.08 12.24 -0.25
N HIS A 179 3.77 11.99 -0.13
CA HIS A 179 3.21 10.93 0.70
C HIS A 179 3.62 9.53 0.22
N GLY A 180 3.58 9.28 -1.10
CA GLY A 180 4.12 8.06 -1.69
C GLY A 180 5.62 7.87 -1.39
N ALA A 181 6.41 8.95 -1.40
CA ALA A 181 7.82 8.91 -1.04
C ALA A 181 8.05 8.55 0.44
N LEU A 182 7.20 9.04 1.35
CA LEU A 182 7.23 8.63 2.76
C LEU A 182 6.96 7.13 2.91
N ILE A 183 5.98 6.59 2.19
CA ILE A 183 5.68 5.15 2.19
C ILE A 183 6.87 4.36 1.64
N LEU A 184 7.52 4.82 0.55
CA LEU A 184 8.73 4.19 0.03
C LEU A 184 9.84 4.16 1.07
N VAL A 185 10.12 5.28 1.75
CA VAL A 185 11.15 5.33 2.80
C VAL A 185 10.83 4.34 3.92
N GLY A 186 9.57 4.27 4.36
CA GLY A 186 9.13 3.30 5.37
C GLY A 186 9.29 1.83 4.91
N GLY A 187 8.92 1.55 3.67
CA GLY A 187 9.07 0.23 3.05
C GLY A 187 10.54 -0.19 2.95
N LEU A 188 11.42 0.70 2.47
CA LEU A 188 12.86 0.44 2.35
C LEU A 188 13.55 0.26 3.70
N TRP A 189 13.19 1.05 4.72
CA TRP A 189 13.79 0.89 6.04
C TRP A 189 13.36 -0.43 6.69
N THR A 190 12.07 -0.78 6.62
CA THR A 190 11.56 -2.08 7.09
C THR A 190 12.23 -3.23 6.34
N ALA A 191 12.35 -3.15 5.02
CA ALA A 191 13.01 -4.14 4.19
C ALA A 191 14.49 -4.32 4.55
N ALA A 192 15.23 -3.22 4.73
CA ALA A 192 16.64 -3.26 5.11
C ALA A 192 16.83 -3.87 6.51
N ALA A 193 15.92 -3.63 7.45
CA ALA A 193 15.91 -4.26 8.76
C ALA A 193 15.72 -5.79 8.67
N LEU A 194 14.74 -6.24 7.90
CA LEU A 194 14.46 -7.67 7.66
C LEU A 194 15.59 -8.39 6.94
N TRP A 195 16.22 -7.73 5.97
CA TRP A 195 17.35 -8.30 5.24
C TRP A 195 18.57 -8.55 6.14
N ARG A 196 18.87 -7.58 7.03
CA ARG A 196 19.96 -7.69 8.00
C ARG A 196 19.70 -8.78 9.04
N SER A 197 18.48 -8.90 9.55
CA SER A 197 18.15 -9.93 10.55
C SER A 197 18.26 -11.35 9.97
N GLY A 198 17.76 -11.59 8.76
CA GLY A 198 17.88 -12.89 8.08
C GLY A 198 19.33 -13.27 7.76
N SER A 199 20.19 -12.29 7.48
CA SER A 199 21.62 -12.52 7.21
C SER A 199 22.41 -12.87 8.48
N LEU A 200 22.01 -12.35 9.64
CA LEU A 200 22.61 -12.71 10.93
C LEU A 200 22.24 -14.14 11.34
N ALA A 201 20.97 -14.52 11.19
CA ALA A 201 20.52 -15.88 11.50
C ALA A 201 21.24 -16.94 10.65
N GLY A 202 21.35 -16.72 9.33
CA GLY A 202 22.04 -17.65 8.43
C GLY A 202 23.54 -17.82 8.74
N ARG A 203 24.21 -16.76 9.21
CA ARG A 203 25.62 -16.83 9.64
C ARG A 203 25.81 -17.68 10.90
N GLN A 204 24.92 -17.55 11.88
CA GLN A 204 24.99 -18.33 13.13
C GLN A 204 24.76 -19.83 12.88
N SER A 205 23.79 -20.19 12.02
CA SER A 205 23.55 -21.59 11.65
C SER A 205 24.73 -22.24 10.93
N ALA A 206 25.40 -21.50 10.04
CA ALA A 206 26.56 -22.02 9.30
C ALA A 206 27.78 -22.29 10.21
N VAL A 207 27.95 -21.50 11.27
CA VAL A 207 29.00 -21.73 12.29
C VAL A 207 28.68 -22.98 13.11
N ALA A 208 27.43 -23.15 13.54
CA ALA A 208 27.00 -24.31 14.33
C ALA A 208 27.12 -25.66 13.59
N THR A 209 26.99 -25.68 12.26
CA THR A 209 27.18 -26.89 11.45
C THR A 209 28.65 -27.26 11.18
N ARG A 210 29.60 -26.38 11.53
CA ARG A 210 31.05 -26.59 11.30
C ARG A 210 31.79 -27.02 12.57
N THR A 211 31.10 -27.12 13.70
CA THR A 211 31.59 -27.63 14.99
C THR A 211 31.01 -29.01 15.25
#